data_AF-B9TLN7-F1
#
_entry.id   AF-B9TLN7-F1
#
_cell.length_a   1.000
_cell.length_b   1.000
_cell.length_c   1.000
_cell.angle_alpha   90.00
_cell.angle_beta   90.00
_cell.angle_gamma   90.00
#
_symmetry.space_group_name_H-M   'P 1'
#
loop_
_entity.id
_entity.type
_entity.pdbx_description
1 polymer ?
#
loop_
_entity_poly.entity_id
_entity_poly.type
_entity_poly.pdbx_seq_one_letter_code
_entity_poly.pdbx_strand_id
1 'polypeptide(L)'
;MNNENLHGWFTSDGMFYLYNNDLGHYSENYWATVNPYRLPGTTETEQKPLEGTPENIKTNYQQVGMTSLSDDAFVASKKLNNTSALAAMTFTNWNKSLTLNKGWFILGNKIIFVGSNIKNQSSHKAYTTIEQRKENQKHPYCSYVNNQPIDLNNQLVDFTNTKSIFLESDDPAQNIGYYFFKPTTLSISKALQTGKWQNIKADDKSPEAIKEVSNTFITIMQNHTQDGDRYAYMMLPNMTRQEFETYISKLDIDLLENNDKLAAVYDHD
;
A
#
# COMPACT_ATOMS: atom_id res chain seq x y z
N MET A 1 -7.54 13.37 16.86
CA MET A 1 -8.04 14.38 17.85
C MET A 1 -9.37 13.89 18.40
N ASN A 2 -9.83 14.40 19.56
CA ASN A 2 -11.12 14.02 20.15
C ASN A 2 -11.33 12.50 20.32
N ASN A 3 -10.28 11.74 20.65
CA ASN A 3 -10.29 10.28 20.71
C ASN A 3 -10.62 9.55 19.40
N GLU A 4 -10.71 10.26 18.28
CA GLU A 4 -10.98 9.70 16.95
C GLU A 4 -9.69 9.56 16.13
N ASN A 5 -9.71 8.58 15.23
CA ASN A 5 -8.65 8.26 14.29
C ASN A 5 -7.30 7.98 14.98
N LEU A 6 -7.32 7.22 16.07
CA LEU A 6 -6.15 6.99 16.92
C LEU A 6 -4.96 6.33 16.21
N HIS A 7 -5.25 5.59 15.14
CA HIS A 7 -4.28 4.85 14.33
C HIS A 7 -4.20 5.35 12.89
N GLY A 8 -4.66 6.57 12.62
CA GLY A 8 -4.68 7.16 11.28
C GLY A 8 -3.33 7.63 10.75
N TRP A 9 -2.23 7.22 11.37
CA TRP A 9 -0.90 7.80 11.22
C TRP A 9 -0.45 7.93 9.77
N PHE A 10 -0.61 6.88 8.97
CA PHE A 10 -0.05 6.80 7.62
C PHE A 10 -1.12 6.93 6.52
N THR A 11 -2.33 7.35 6.87
CA THR A 11 -3.48 7.39 5.94
C THR A 11 -3.31 8.39 4.79
N SER A 12 -2.34 9.29 4.87
CA SER A 12 -2.02 10.30 3.85
C SER A 12 -0.57 10.20 3.34
N ASP A 13 0.15 9.12 3.66
CA ASP A 13 1.58 8.94 3.35
C ASP A 13 1.77 8.34 1.94
N GLY A 14 0.97 8.83 1.00
CA GLY A 14 0.83 8.27 -0.35
C GLY A 14 0.05 6.95 -0.37
N MET A 15 -0.87 6.76 0.58
CA MET A 15 -1.83 5.65 0.56
C MET A 15 -2.69 5.70 -0.71
N PHE A 16 -2.93 4.55 -1.35
CA PHE A 16 -3.88 4.45 -2.47
C PHE A 16 -5.12 3.63 -2.11
N TYR A 17 -6.18 3.83 -2.87
CA TYR A 17 -7.44 3.10 -2.76
C TYR A 17 -7.82 2.53 -4.12
N LEU A 18 -8.22 1.25 -4.15
CA LEU A 18 -8.75 0.57 -5.32
C LEU A 18 -10.21 0.16 -5.05
N TYR A 19 -11.13 0.82 -5.74
CA TYR A 19 -12.54 0.46 -5.77
C TYR A 19 -12.79 -0.47 -6.95
N ASN A 20 -13.29 -1.66 -6.68
CA ASN A 20 -13.67 -2.67 -7.67
C ASN A 20 -15.01 -3.31 -7.26
N ASN A 21 -15.36 -4.49 -7.77
CA ASN A 21 -16.68 -5.08 -7.49
C ASN A 21 -16.85 -5.60 -6.05
N ASP A 22 -15.81 -5.58 -5.21
CA ASP A 22 -15.92 -5.73 -3.76
C ASP A 22 -16.40 -4.42 -3.12
N LEU A 23 -17.71 -4.18 -3.17
CA LEU A 23 -18.33 -2.98 -2.57
C LEU A 23 -18.17 -2.92 -1.05
N GLY A 24 -17.92 -4.07 -0.41
CA GLY A 24 -17.70 -4.19 1.02
C GLY A 24 -16.28 -3.84 1.44
N HIS A 25 -15.34 -3.66 0.51
CA HIS A 25 -13.89 -3.64 0.78
C HIS A 25 -13.49 -2.71 1.93
N TYR A 26 -13.76 -1.41 1.79
CA TYR A 26 -13.44 -0.37 2.79
C TYR A 26 -14.55 -0.19 3.86
N SER A 27 -15.57 -1.04 3.80
CA SER A 27 -16.67 -1.14 4.77
C SER A 27 -16.49 -2.41 5.61
N GLU A 28 -17.56 -2.88 6.26
CA GLU A 28 -17.60 -4.18 6.95
C GLU A 28 -16.39 -4.38 7.89
N ASN A 29 -16.18 -3.40 8.76
CA ASN A 29 -15.11 -3.37 9.76
C ASN A 29 -13.69 -3.26 9.20
N TYR A 30 -13.47 -2.85 7.94
CA TYR A 30 -12.15 -2.59 7.38
C TYR A 30 -11.28 -1.75 8.32
N TRP A 31 -11.72 -0.55 8.70
CA TRP A 31 -10.93 0.37 9.53
C TRP A 31 -10.66 -0.15 10.94
N ALA A 32 -11.53 -0.99 11.48
CA ALA A 32 -11.33 -1.61 12.80
C ALA A 32 -10.37 -2.81 12.77
N THR A 33 -10.06 -3.35 11.58
CA THR A 33 -9.33 -4.62 11.42
C THR A 33 -8.07 -4.51 10.57
N VAL A 34 -7.96 -3.50 9.70
CA VAL A 34 -6.78 -3.26 8.88
C VAL A 34 -5.58 -2.96 9.77
N ASN A 35 -4.44 -3.58 9.48
CA ASN A 35 -3.16 -3.23 10.10
C ASN A 35 -2.78 -1.77 9.75
N PRO A 36 -2.87 -0.80 10.68
CA PRO A 36 -2.64 0.61 10.38
C PRO A 36 -1.18 0.92 10.02
N TYR A 37 -0.25 0.01 10.30
CA TYR A 37 1.16 0.16 9.95
C TYR A 37 1.47 -0.26 8.51
N ARG A 38 0.54 -0.88 7.78
CA ARG A 38 0.80 -1.46 6.46
C ARG A 38 -0.21 -0.99 5.41
N LEU A 39 -0.59 0.28 5.47
CA LEU A 39 -1.59 0.83 4.57
C LEU A 39 -1.10 0.78 3.11
N PRO A 40 -1.95 0.39 2.13
CA PRO A 40 -1.54 0.18 0.74
C PRO A 40 -0.89 1.43 0.13
N GLY A 41 0.30 1.28 -0.43
CA GLY A 41 1.09 2.34 -1.08
C GLY A 41 2.04 3.10 -0.19
N THR A 42 1.93 3.00 1.14
CA THR A 42 2.77 3.73 2.09
C THR A 42 4.18 3.16 2.17
N THR A 43 5.15 4.01 2.53
CA THR A 43 6.56 3.61 2.72
C THR A 43 7.00 4.06 4.09
N GLU A 44 7.15 3.11 5.01
CA GLU A 44 7.33 3.38 6.45
C GLU A 44 8.50 2.61 7.04
N THR A 45 8.79 2.88 8.31
CA THR A 45 9.70 2.06 9.12
C THR A 45 8.91 1.16 10.08
N GLU A 46 9.57 0.16 10.67
CA GLU A 46 9.00 -0.65 11.74
C GLU A 46 8.81 0.10 13.07
N GLN A 47 9.22 1.37 13.15
CA GLN A 47 8.99 2.20 14.32
C GLN A 47 7.52 2.61 14.41
N LYS A 48 6.88 2.29 15.53
CA LYS A 48 5.47 2.58 15.77
C LYS A 48 5.30 3.96 16.40
N PRO A 49 4.46 4.85 15.82
CA PRO A 49 4.00 6.05 16.52
C PRO A 49 3.19 5.67 17.78
N LEU A 50 3.13 6.59 18.74
CA LEU A 50 2.19 6.52 19.84
C LEU A 50 0.76 6.75 19.33
N GLU A 51 -0.21 6.16 20.01
CA GLU A 51 -1.65 6.38 19.74
C GLU A 51 -2.02 7.86 19.80
N GLY A 52 -2.94 8.26 18.92
CA GLY A 52 -3.52 9.60 18.78
C GLY A 52 -4.39 10.09 19.95
N THR A 53 -4.12 9.63 21.17
CA THR A 53 -4.92 10.01 22.36
C THR A 53 -4.74 11.48 22.70
N PRO A 54 -5.75 12.14 23.31
CA PRO A 54 -5.62 13.53 23.75
C PRO A 54 -4.40 13.78 24.65
N GLU A 55 -4.07 12.81 25.51
CA GLU A 55 -2.91 12.92 26.39
C GLU A 55 -1.60 12.84 25.61
N ASN A 56 -1.43 11.85 24.72
CA ASN A 56 -0.21 11.75 23.91
C ASN A 56 -0.05 12.95 22.99
N ILE A 57 -1.13 13.48 22.41
CA ILE A 57 -1.10 14.70 21.60
C ILE A 57 -0.63 15.88 22.45
N LYS A 58 -0.97 15.94 23.73
CA LYS A 58 -0.58 17.05 24.62
C LYS A 58 0.87 16.92 25.10
N THR A 59 1.33 15.73 25.46
CA THR A 59 2.61 15.53 26.17
C THR A 59 3.72 14.94 25.29
N ASN A 60 3.36 14.22 24.23
CA ASN A 60 4.29 13.48 23.36
C ASN A 60 4.02 13.74 21.88
N TYR A 61 3.56 14.94 21.49
CA TYR A 61 3.04 15.22 20.14
C TYR A 61 3.97 14.80 18.99
N GLN A 62 5.30 14.92 19.16
CA GLN A 62 6.30 14.50 18.17
C GLN A 62 6.33 12.98 17.92
N GLN A 63 5.80 12.19 18.86
CA GLN A 63 5.76 10.73 18.81
C GLN A 63 4.43 10.18 18.27
N VAL A 64 3.40 11.03 18.12
CA VAL A 64 2.02 10.60 17.78
C VAL A 64 1.79 10.45 16.28
N GLY A 65 2.79 10.71 15.44
CA GLY A 65 2.64 10.59 13.99
C GLY A 65 1.81 11.71 13.33
N MET A 66 1.29 12.67 14.11
CA MET A 66 0.54 13.82 13.61
C MET A 66 1.48 14.92 13.14
N THR A 67 2.15 14.70 12.01
CA THR A 67 3.01 15.71 11.37
C THR A 67 2.42 16.19 10.06
N SER A 68 2.94 17.30 9.57
CA SER A 68 2.84 17.69 8.16
C SER A 68 4.19 17.47 7.49
N LEU A 69 4.17 17.34 6.16
CA LEU A 69 5.38 17.50 5.37
C LEU A 69 5.94 18.92 5.55
N SER A 70 7.22 19.10 5.25
CA SER A 70 7.85 20.41 5.25
C SER A 70 7.30 21.31 4.13
N ASP A 71 7.39 22.63 4.32
CA ASP A 71 6.88 23.62 3.35
C ASP A 71 7.58 23.56 1.98
N ASP A 72 8.77 22.96 1.92
CA ASP A 72 9.54 22.73 0.70
C ASP A 72 9.23 21.37 0.04
N ALA A 73 8.35 20.55 0.62
CA ALA A 73 7.93 19.30 0.01
C ALA A 73 7.18 19.56 -1.30
N PHE A 74 7.59 18.87 -2.35
CA PHE A 74 6.89 18.88 -3.63
C PHE A 74 5.77 17.84 -3.61
N VAL A 75 4.52 18.31 -3.58
CA VAL A 75 3.33 17.47 -3.70
C VAL A 75 2.42 18.05 -4.77
N ALA A 76 2.23 17.31 -5.85
CA ALA A 76 1.41 17.80 -6.97
C ALA A 76 0.79 16.64 -7.75
N SER A 77 -0.33 16.94 -8.39
CA SER A 77 -0.89 16.09 -9.44
C SER A 77 -1.26 16.93 -10.65
N LYS A 78 -1.15 16.32 -11.83
CA LYS A 78 -1.53 16.92 -13.11
C LYS A 78 -2.24 15.90 -13.95
N LYS A 79 -3.47 16.22 -14.33
CA LYS A 79 -4.29 15.45 -15.26
C LYS A 79 -3.99 15.88 -16.69
N LEU A 80 -3.82 14.93 -17.60
CA LEU A 80 -3.78 15.18 -19.05
C LEU A 80 -5.20 15.09 -19.64
N ASN A 81 -5.92 14.02 -19.33
CA ASN A 81 -7.28 13.74 -19.79
C ASN A 81 -8.01 12.87 -18.75
N ASN A 82 -9.23 12.39 -19.06
CA ASN A 82 -10.05 11.62 -18.12
C ASN A 82 -9.47 10.27 -17.69
N THR A 83 -8.49 9.74 -18.42
CA THR A 83 -7.88 8.44 -18.20
C THR A 83 -6.39 8.50 -17.90
N SER A 84 -5.78 9.70 -17.96
CA SER A 84 -4.34 9.87 -17.82
C SER A 84 -3.99 11.03 -16.89
N ALA A 85 -3.18 10.73 -15.88
CA ALA A 85 -2.70 11.70 -14.90
C ALA A 85 -1.36 11.28 -14.29
N LEU A 86 -0.63 12.24 -13.76
CA LEU A 86 0.58 12.04 -12.97
C LEU A 86 0.37 12.64 -11.59
N ALA A 87 0.84 11.96 -10.55
CA ALA A 87 1.01 12.52 -9.22
C ALA A 87 2.43 12.26 -8.71
N ALA A 88 2.95 13.16 -7.89
CA ALA A 88 4.25 13.01 -7.25
C ALA A 88 4.24 13.65 -5.86
N MET A 89 5.04 13.08 -4.97
CA MET A 89 5.17 13.47 -3.57
C MET A 89 6.61 13.23 -3.11
N THR A 90 7.35 14.28 -2.73
CA THR A 90 8.55 14.11 -1.91
C THR A 90 8.10 13.86 -0.47
N PHE A 91 8.38 12.67 0.04
CA PHE A 91 7.89 12.24 1.34
C PHE A 91 9.01 12.25 2.37
N THR A 92 8.65 12.70 3.57
CA THR A 92 9.43 12.54 4.80
C THR A 92 8.48 11.96 5.84
N ASN A 93 8.85 10.86 6.47
CA ASN A 93 7.97 10.19 7.42
C ASN A 93 7.82 10.98 8.73
N TRP A 94 6.93 10.50 9.59
CA TRP A 94 6.50 11.21 10.78
C TRP A 94 7.60 11.66 11.76
N ASN A 95 8.68 10.89 11.89
CA ASN A 95 9.82 11.21 12.76
C ASN A 95 11.06 11.67 11.98
N LYS A 96 10.91 11.95 10.68
CA LYS A 96 11.95 12.46 9.78
C LYS A 96 13.15 11.54 9.61
N SER A 97 13.02 10.25 9.92
CA SER A 97 14.10 9.27 9.73
C SER A 97 14.08 8.60 8.36
N LEU A 98 12.97 8.69 7.63
CA LEU A 98 12.77 8.09 6.31
C LEU A 98 12.36 9.16 5.31
N THR A 99 13.04 9.20 4.17
CA THR A 99 12.72 10.10 3.06
C THR A 99 12.71 9.34 1.74
N LEU A 100 11.88 9.77 0.78
CA LEU A 100 11.85 9.23 -0.58
C LEU A 100 11.07 10.14 -1.53
N ASN A 101 11.21 9.90 -2.84
CA ASN A 101 10.33 10.46 -3.86
C ASN A 101 9.30 9.40 -4.25
N LYS A 102 8.01 9.70 -4.15
CA LYS A 102 6.90 8.83 -4.57
C LYS A 102 6.27 9.41 -5.84
N GLY A 103 5.87 8.55 -6.75
CA GLY A 103 5.17 8.94 -7.98
C GLY A 103 4.15 7.90 -8.42
N TRP A 104 3.11 8.40 -9.09
CA TRP A 104 2.01 7.59 -9.61
C TRP A 104 1.68 8.05 -11.03
N PHE A 105 1.79 7.14 -11.99
CA PHE A 105 1.35 7.37 -13.37
C PHE A 105 0.04 6.61 -13.58
N ILE A 106 -1.06 7.34 -13.75
CA ILE A 106 -2.36 6.79 -14.15
C ILE A 106 -2.40 6.84 -15.68
N LEU A 107 -2.53 5.68 -16.32
CA LEU A 107 -2.47 5.53 -17.77
C LEU A 107 -3.58 4.58 -18.23
N GLY A 108 -4.73 5.10 -18.64
CA GLY A 108 -5.83 4.25 -19.08
C GLY A 108 -6.38 3.38 -17.95
N ASN A 109 -6.17 2.07 -18.08
CA ASN A 109 -6.64 1.02 -17.16
C ASN A 109 -5.56 0.52 -16.19
N LYS A 110 -4.40 1.18 -16.13
CA LYS A 110 -3.23 0.75 -15.35
C LYS A 110 -2.67 1.91 -14.54
N ILE A 111 -2.09 1.58 -13.39
CA ILE A 111 -1.46 2.57 -12.50
C ILE A 111 -0.05 2.09 -12.20
N ILE A 112 0.95 2.92 -12.50
CA ILE A 112 2.34 2.64 -12.21
C ILE A 112 2.76 3.41 -10.98
N PHE A 113 3.30 2.70 -10.01
CA PHE A 113 3.80 3.19 -8.74
C PHE A 113 5.31 3.19 -8.80
N VAL A 114 5.92 4.34 -8.55
CA VAL A 114 7.37 4.49 -8.44
C VAL A 114 7.74 5.07 -7.09
N GLY A 115 8.86 4.60 -6.56
CA GLY A 115 9.53 5.15 -5.40
C GLY A 115 11.03 5.15 -5.67
N SER A 116 11.69 6.26 -5.39
CA SER A 116 13.14 6.39 -5.55
C SER A 116 13.75 7.16 -4.39
N ASN A 117 15.08 7.08 -4.29
CA ASN A 117 15.84 7.82 -3.29
C ASN A 117 15.38 7.51 -1.86
N ILE A 118 15.02 6.25 -1.60
CA ILE A 118 14.60 5.80 -0.27
C ILE A 118 15.82 5.83 0.64
N LYS A 119 15.79 6.68 1.66
CA LYS A 119 16.87 6.82 2.66
C LYS A 119 16.30 6.62 4.04
N ASN A 120 16.89 5.70 4.79
CA ASN A 120 16.46 5.38 6.14
C ASN A 120 17.62 5.59 7.12
N GLN A 121 17.49 6.63 7.93
CA GLN A 121 18.48 7.03 8.94
C GLN A 121 18.20 6.44 10.33
N SER A 122 17.17 5.59 10.46
CA SER A 122 16.85 4.90 11.71
C SER A 122 17.45 3.49 11.80
N SER A 123 17.41 2.89 12.98
CA SER A 123 17.73 1.47 13.18
C SER A 123 16.57 0.52 12.85
N HIS A 124 15.38 1.05 12.53
CA HIS A 124 14.20 0.25 12.20
C HIS A 124 14.18 -0.07 10.70
N LYS A 125 13.78 -1.27 10.31
CA LYS A 125 13.71 -1.64 8.89
C LYS A 125 12.67 -0.78 8.17
N ALA A 126 12.94 -0.42 6.92
CA ALA A 126 12.00 0.27 6.05
C ALA A 126 11.31 -0.72 5.11
N TYR A 127 10.06 -0.42 4.76
CA TYR A 127 9.27 -1.22 3.82
C TYR A 127 8.30 -0.35 3.06
N THR A 128 7.82 -0.86 1.92
CA THR A 128 6.64 -0.34 1.23
C THR A 128 5.59 -1.42 1.19
N THR A 129 4.36 -1.07 1.59
CA THR A 129 3.23 -1.97 1.42
C THR A 129 2.70 -1.83 0.01
N ILE A 130 2.90 -2.85 -0.82
CA ILE A 130 2.37 -2.90 -2.18
C ILE A 130 0.85 -3.01 -2.14
N GLU A 131 0.33 -3.84 -1.21
CA GLU A 131 -1.09 -4.05 -1.02
C GLU A 131 -1.38 -4.57 0.40
N GLN A 132 -2.53 -4.20 0.93
CA GLN A 132 -3.19 -4.83 2.07
C GLN A 132 -4.69 -4.99 1.75
N ARG A 133 -5.00 -6.02 0.96
CA ARG A 133 -6.35 -6.28 0.45
C ARG A 133 -7.13 -7.12 1.45
N LYS A 134 -8.24 -6.58 1.97
CA LYS A 134 -9.28 -7.37 2.61
C LYS A 134 -9.80 -8.44 1.63
N GLU A 135 -9.82 -9.69 2.06
CA GLU A 135 -10.39 -10.79 1.31
C GLU A 135 -11.92 -10.75 1.36
N ASN A 136 -12.55 -10.95 0.22
CA ASN A 136 -13.98 -11.17 0.14
C ASN A 136 -14.28 -12.64 0.46
N GLN A 137 -14.94 -12.92 1.59
CA GLN A 137 -15.23 -14.30 2.01
C GLN A 137 -16.16 -15.05 1.04
N LYS A 138 -16.95 -14.33 0.24
CA LYS A 138 -17.82 -14.92 -0.79
C LYS A 138 -17.05 -15.24 -2.08
N HIS A 139 -15.96 -14.53 -2.31
CA HIS A 139 -15.16 -14.55 -3.53
C HIS A 139 -13.66 -14.57 -3.16
N PRO A 140 -13.19 -15.60 -2.42
CA PRO A 140 -11.84 -15.63 -1.85
C PRO A 140 -10.77 -15.61 -2.94
N TYR A 141 -9.61 -15.05 -2.63
CA TYR A 141 -8.53 -14.95 -3.62
C TYR A 141 -7.64 -16.20 -3.63
N CYS A 142 -7.41 -16.72 -4.83
CA CYS A 142 -6.25 -17.55 -5.17
C CYS A 142 -5.07 -16.62 -5.50
N SER A 143 -3.93 -16.82 -4.84
CA SER A 143 -2.75 -15.98 -5.04
C SER A 143 -1.72 -16.68 -5.92
N TYR A 144 -1.11 -15.92 -6.84
CA TYR A 144 -0.08 -16.41 -7.75
C TYR A 144 1.15 -15.51 -7.68
N VAL A 145 2.33 -16.12 -7.72
CA VAL A 145 3.62 -15.44 -7.90
C VAL A 145 4.27 -16.00 -9.16
N ASN A 146 4.65 -15.13 -10.10
CA ASN A 146 5.20 -15.54 -11.39
C ASN A 146 4.34 -16.61 -12.08
N ASN A 147 3.02 -16.41 -12.08
CA ASN A 147 2.00 -17.33 -12.61
C ASN A 147 1.96 -18.74 -11.96
N GLN A 148 2.67 -18.95 -10.85
CA GLN A 148 2.58 -20.18 -10.06
C GLN A 148 1.68 -19.95 -8.85
N PRO A 149 0.72 -20.85 -8.57
CA PRO A 149 -0.11 -20.73 -7.38
C PRO A 149 0.76 -20.84 -6.14
N ILE A 150 0.45 -20.04 -5.13
CA ILE A 150 1.12 -20.05 -3.83
C ILE A 150 0.11 -20.28 -2.72
N ASP A 151 0.53 -21.04 -1.70
CA ASP A 151 -0.25 -21.18 -0.47
C ASP A 151 0.28 -20.19 0.57
N LEU A 152 -0.59 -19.31 1.03
CA LEU A 152 -0.27 -18.24 1.97
C LEU A 152 -0.81 -18.57 3.34
N ASN A 153 0.01 -18.32 4.36
CA ASN A 153 -0.38 -18.45 5.76
C ASN A 153 -0.31 -17.10 6.47
N ASN A 154 -0.52 -17.12 7.79
CA ASN A 154 -0.55 -15.92 8.61
C ASN A 154 0.83 -15.25 8.80
N GLN A 155 1.92 -15.91 8.43
CA GLN A 155 3.26 -15.36 8.46
C GLN A 155 3.64 -14.77 7.11
N LEU A 156 4.49 -13.74 7.15
CA LEU A 156 5.11 -13.23 5.94
C LEU A 156 6.12 -14.25 5.42
N VAL A 157 5.97 -14.61 4.15
CA VAL A 157 6.88 -15.49 3.42
C VAL A 157 7.53 -14.70 2.30
N ASP A 158 8.85 -14.82 2.18
CA ASP A 158 9.62 -14.11 1.15
C ASP A 158 9.62 -14.88 -0.18
N PHE A 159 9.27 -14.18 -1.25
CA PHE A 159 9.32 -14.65 -2.63
C PHE A 159 10.36 -13.83 -3.39
N THR A 160 11.51 -14.45 -3.66
CA THR A 160 12.61 -13.82 -4.40
C THR A 160 12.37 -13.86 -5.90
N ASN A 161 13.01 -12.94 -6.64
CA ASN A 161 12.92 -12.86 -8.11
C ASN A 161 11.46 -12.78 -8.62
N THR A 162 10.60 -12.08 -7.88
CA THR A 162 9.20 -11.88 -8.22
C THR A 162 9.08 -10.81 -9.31
N LYS A 163 8.48 -11.18 -10.45
CA LYS A 163 8.12 -10.30 -11.57
C LYS A 163 6.63 -9.99 -11.61
N SER A 164 5.79 -10.90 -11.13
CA SER A 164 4.35 -10.67 -11.06
C SER A 164 3.71 -11.28 -9.82
N ILE A 165 2.68 -10.62 -9.31
CA ILE A 165 1.71 -11.17 -8.37
C ILE A 165 0.33 -11.05 -9.01
N PHE A 166 -0.51 -12.07 -8.85
CA PHE A 166 -1.89 -12.00 -9.29
C PHE A 166 -2.81 -12.50 -8.18
N LEU A 167 -3.81 -11.71 -7.82
CA LEU A 167 -4.88 -12.07 -6.90
C LEU A 167 -6.11 -12.39 -7.75
N GLU A 168 -6.40 -13.68 -7.92
CA GLU A 168 -7.51 -14.20 -8.71
C GLU A 168 -8.72 -14.50 -7.82
N SER A 169 -9.84 -13.90 -8.16
CA SER A 169 -11.17 -14.17 -7.62
C SER A 169 -12.00 -14.89 -8.68
N ASP A 170 -13.09 -15.54 -8.27
CA ASP A 170 -14.08 -16.11 -9.19
C ASP A 170 -14.95 -15.02 -9.87
N ASP A 171 -14.89 -13.78 -9.36
CA ASP A 171 -15.37 -12.57 -10.03
C ASP A 171 -14.19 -11.79 -10.65
N PRO A 172 -14.01 -11.81 -11.98
CA PRO A 172 -12.90 -11.10 -12.63
C PRO A 172 -12.87 -9.58 -12.35
N ALA A 173 -14.01 -8.97 -12.01
CA ALA A 173 -14.07 -7.56 -11.62
C ALA A 173 -13.58 -7.31 -10.18
N GLN A 174 -13.07 -8.34 -9.50
CA GLN A 174 -12.33 -8.26 -8.24
C GLN A 174 -10.84 -8.56 -8.40
N ASN A 175 -10.41 -9.10 -9.55
CA ASN A 175 -9.01 -9.47 -9.77
C ASN A 175 -8.06 -8.28 -9.72
N ILE A 176 -6.84 -8.52 -9.24
CA ILE A 176 -5.79 -7.50 -9.18
C ILE A 176 -4.45 -8.12 -9.57
N GLY A 177 -3.88 -7.63 -10.66
CA GLY A 177 -2.54 -7.97 -11.11
C GLY A 177 -1.51 -6.91 -10.72
N TYR A 178 -0.32 -7.36 -10.34
CA TYR A 178 0.84 -6.52 -10.06
C TYR A 178 2.01 -7.01 -10.91
N TYR A 179 2.60 -6.11 -11.69
CA TYR A 179 3.82 -6.37 -12.47
C TYR A 179 4.97 -5.52 -11.95
N PHE A 180 6.13 -6.12 -11.73
CA PHE A 180 7.32 -5.44 -11.22
C PHE A 180 8.32 -5.25 -12.37
N PHE A 181 8.68 -4.00 -12.67
CA PHE A 181 9.59 -3.65 -13.78
C PHE A 181 11.00 -4.22 -13.58
N LYS A 182 11.37 -4.53 -12.35
CA LYS A 182 12.58 -5.29 -12.00
C LYS A 182 12.18 -6.44 -11.09
N PRO A 183 12.74 -7.66 -11.29
CA PRO A 183 12.55 -8.74 -10.35
C PRO A 183 12.97 -8.31 -8.95
N THR A 184 12.10 -8.54 -7.97
CA THR A 184 12.29 -8.06 -6.60
C THR A 184 11.93 -9.14 -5.58
N THR A 185 12.35 -8.97 -4.34
CA THR A 185 11.93 -9.83 -3.23
C THR A 185 10.74 -9.21 -2.54
N LEU A 186 9.66 -9.98 -2.41
CA LEU A 186 8.42 -9.53 -1.78
C LEU A 186 8.05 -10.47 -0.64
N SER A 187 7.64 -9.89 0.48
CA SER A 187 7.10 -10.62 1.62
C SER A 187 5.57 -10.63 1.52
N ILE A 188 4.95 -11.82 1.49
CA ILE A 188 3.51 -11.97 1.31
C ILE A 188 2.92 -12.80 2.45
N SER A 189 1.75 -12.40 2.96
CA SER A 189 0.99 -13.16 3.96
C SER A 189 -0.51 -13.09 3.69
N LYS A 190 -1.26 -14.08 4.17
CA LYS A 190 -2.73 -14.08 4.26
C LYS A 190 -3.12 -14.35 5.70
N ALA A 191 -3.56 -13.32 6.41
CA ALA A 191 -3.78 -13.40 7.86
C ALA A 191 -5.16 -12.88 8.26
N LEU A 192 -5.80 -13.58 9.21
CA LEU A 192 -6.95 -13.05 9.95
C LEU A 192 -6.45 -11.93 10.87
N GLN A 193 -6.97 -10.73 10.68
CA GLN A 193 -6.69 -9.56 11.51
C GLN A 193 -7.93 -9.24 12.34
N THR A 194 -7.73 -9.04 13.64
CA THR A 194 -8.81 -8.74 14.59
C THR A 194 -8.66 -7.34 15.14
N GLY A 195 -9.76 -6.75 15.58
CA GLY A 195 -9.75 -5.47 16.25
C GLY A 195 -11.14 -5.06 16.75
N LYS A 196 -11.25 -3.81 17.16
CA LYS A 196 -12.48 -3.21 17.72
C LYS A 196 -12.57 -1.79 17.20
N TRP A 197 -13.79 -1.30 16.95
CA TRP A 197 -13.96 0.12 16.60
C TRP A 197 -13.49 1.06 17.72
N GLN A 198 -13.61 0.62 18.97
CA GLN A 198 -13.07 1.36 20.11
C GLN A 198 -11.54 1.56 20.04
N ASN A 199 -10.79 0.69 19.34
CA ASN A 199 -9.34 0.86 19.19
C ASN A 199 -8.98 2.08 18.33
N ILE A 200 -9.90 2.55 17.46
CA ILE A 200 -9.68 3.72 16.59
C ILE A 200 -10.54 4.93 17.01
N LYS A 201 -11.53 4.72 17.87
CA LYS A 201 -12.40 5.72 18.48
C LYS A 201 -12.59 5.42 19.98
N ALA A 202 -11.65 5.85 20.82
CA ALA A 202 -11.55 5.34 22.20
C ALA A 202 -12.70 5.76 23.13
N ASP A 203 -13.40 6.86 22.84
CA ASP A 203 -14.52 7.33 23.65
C ASP A 203 -15.86 6.66 23.29
N ASP A 204 -15.92 5.89 22.21
CA ASP A 204 -17.10 5.09 21.88
C ASP A 204 -17.17 3.85 22.78
N LYS A 205 -18.16 3.85 23.67
CA LYS A 205 -18.41 2.76 24.64
C LYS A 205 -19.63 1.91 24.26
N SER A 206 -20.18 2.07 23.06
CA SER A 206 -21.30 1.25 22.60
C SER A 206 -20.95 -0.24 22.56
N PRO A 207 -21.92 -1.16 22.76
CA PRO A 207 -21.70 -2.59 22.59
C PRO A 207 -21.07 -2.96 21.24
N GLU A 208 -21.46 -2.24 20.18
CA GLU A 208 -20.93 -2.39 18.83
C GLU A 208 -19.45 -2.00 18.78
N ALA A 209 -19.06 -0.91 19.46
CA ALA A 209 -17.69 -0.43 19.43
C ALA A 209 -16.69 -1.32 20.17
N ILE A 210 -17.13 -1.96 21.27
CA ILE A 210 -16.28 -2.84 22.10
C ILE A 210 -16.23 -4.29 21.61
N LYS A 211 -17.14 -4.66 20.70
CA LYS A 211 -17.21 -6.01 20.11
C LYS A 211 -15.97 -6.25 19.26
N GLU A 212 -15.34 -7.41 19.45
CA GLU A 212 -14.27 -7.86 18.57
C GLU A 212 -14.83 -8.22 17.19
N VAL A 213 -14.17 -7.71 16.16
CA VAL A 213 -14.45 -7.92 14.75
C VAL A 213 -13.18 -8.40 14.06
N SER A 214 -13.33 -9.09 12.93
CA SER A 214 -12.20 -9.65 12.21
C SER A 214 -12.43 -9.67 10.71
N ASN A 215 -11.33 -9.60 9.96
CA ASN A 215 -11.30 -9.75 8.52
C ASN A 215 -9.98 -10.41 8.10
N THR A 216 -10.01 -11.21 7.03
CA THR A 216 -8.78 -11.76 6.45
C THR A 216 -8.18 -10.74 5.49
N PHE A 217 -6.87 -10.53 5.56
CA PHE A 217 -6.14 -9.64 4.66
C PHE A 217 -4.99 -10.37 3.99
N ILE A 218 -4.83 -10.13 2.68
CA ILE A 218 -3.60 -10.42 1.95
C ILE A 218 -2.72 -9.18 2.02
N THR A 219 -1.50 -9.32 2.53
CA THR A 219 -0.53 -8.23 2.63
C THR A 219 0.68 -8.56 1.77
N ILE A 220 1.07 -7.63 0.91
CA ILE A 220 2.26 -7.72 0.04
C ILE A 220 3.18 -6.56 0.40
N MET A 221 4.43 -6.86 0.75
CA MET A 221 5.43 -5.85 1.12
C MET A 221 6.72 -6.01 0.33
N GLN A 222 7.37 -4.89 0.06
CA GLN A 222 8.76 -4.84 -0.38
C GLN A 222 9.60 -4.21 0.73
N ASN A 223 10.63 -4.91 1.20
CA ASN A 223 11.56 -4.37 2.20
C ASN A 223 12.64 -3.51 1.52
N HIS A 224 13.07 -2.45 2.20
CA HIS A 224 14.16 -1.56 1.77
C HIS A 224 15.28 -1.62 2.81
N THR A 225 16.47 -1.98 2.36
CA THR A 225 17.62 -2.33 3.21
C THR A 225 18.84 -1.47 2.93
N GLN A 226 18.85 -0.72 1.81
CA GLN A 226 19.98 0.10 1.39
C GLN A 226 19.54 1.53 1.10
N ASP A 227 20.42 2.48 1.37
CA ASP A 227 20.22 3.86 0.98
C ASP A 227 20.19 4.00 -0.55
N GLY A 228 19.20 4.71 -1.06
CA GLY A 228 18.95 4.82 -2.49
C GLY A 228 18.15 3.67 -3.08
N ASP A 229 17.58 2.79 -2.24
CA ASP A 229 16.61 1.78 -2.67
C ASP A 229 15.43 2.42 -3.43
N ARG A 230 14.77 1.59 -4.23
CA ARG A 230 13.69 2.00 -5.13
C ARG A 230 12.66 0.89 -5.31
N TYR A 231 11.43 1.27 -5.63
CA TYR A 231 10.41 0.36 -6.12
C TYR A 231 9.81 0.89 -7.42
N ALA A 232 9.38 -0.03 -8.29
CA ALA A 232 8.62 0.31 -9.48
C ALA A 232 7.73 -0.89 -9.85
N TYR A 233 6.42 -0.69 -9.80
CA TYR A 233 5.45 -1.72 -10.15
C TYR A 233 4.22 -1.11 -10.80
N MET A 234 3.48 -1.92 -11.53
CA MET A 234 2.25 -1.57 -12.22
C MET A 234 1.11 -2.41 -11.66
N MET A 235 -0.01 -1.76 -11.34
CA MET A 235 -1.26 -2.40 -10.96
C MET A 235 -2.22 -2.43 -12.17
N LEU A 236 -2.78 -3.60 -12.42
CA LEU A 236 -3.74 -3.91 -13.48
C LEU A 236 -4.99 -4.54 -12.83
N PRO A 237 -6.02 -3.75 -12.48
CA PRO A 237 -7.25 -4.26 -11.90
C PRO A 237 -8.20 -4.84 -12.97
N ASN A 238 -9.13 -5.69 -12.52
CA ASN A 238 -10.31 -6.13 -13.27
C ASN A 238 -10.03 -6.88 -14.58
N MET A 239 -9.00 -7.72 -14.59
CA MET A 239 -8.69 -8.61 -15.71
C MET A 239 -8.58 -10.06 -15.24
N THR A 240 -8.83 -11.01 -16.11
CA THR A 240 -8.57 -12.43 -15.85
C THR A 240 -7.06 -12.69 -15.77
N ARG A 241 -6.65 -13.80 -15.14
CA ARG A 241 -5.22 -14.19 -15.10
C ARG A 241 -4.66 -14.40 -16.51
N GLN A 242 -5.45 -14.96 -17.42
CA GLN A 242 -5.03 -15.15 -18.81
C GLN A 242 -4.77 -13.82 -19.53
N GLU A 243 -5.65 -12.83 -19.36
CA GLU A 243 -5.47 -11.49 -19.92
C GLU A 243 -4.23 -10.81 -19.31
N PHE A 244 -4.04 -10.91 -18.00
CA PHE A 244 -2.86 -10.39 -17.30
C PHE A 244 -1.56 -10.99 -17.82
N GLU A 245 -1.46 -12.32 -17.88
CA GLU A 245 -0.26 -13.01 -18.37
C GLU A 245 0.02 -12.69 -19.84
N THR A 246 -1.03 -12.60 -20.66
CA THR A 246 -0.91 -12.18 -22.06
C THR A 246 -0.37 -10.75 -22.15
N TYR A 247 -0.93 -9.84 -21.35
CA TYR A 247 -0.54 -8.43 -21.32
C TYR A 247 0.93 -8.27 -20.94
N ILE A 248 1.37 -8.85 -19.81
CA ILE A 248 2.76 -8.70 -19.34
C ILE A 248 3.78 -9.43 -20.23
N SER A 249 3.36 -10.46 -20.99
CA SER A 249 4.23 -11.15 -21.96
C SER A 249 4.53 -10.31 -23.20
N LYS A 250 3.69 -9.31 -23.47
CA LYS A 250 3.79 -8.37 -24.59
C LYS A 250 3.85 -6.93 -24.08
N LEU A 251 4.46 -6.75 -22.91
CA LEU A 251 4.46 -5.46 -22.24
C LEU A 251 5.06 -4.38 -23.15
N ASP A 252 4.23 -3.41 -23.51
CA ASP A 252 4.60 -2.29 -24.37
C ASP A 252 4.65 -0.99 -23.54
N ILE A 253 5.35 -1.07 -22.41
CA ILE A 253 5.55 0.03 -21.47
C ILE A 253 6.98 -0.01 -20.96
N ASP A 254 7.65 1.12 -21.09
CA ASP A 254 9.02 1.30 -20.63
C ASP A 254 9.07 2.15 -19.36
N LEU A 255 9.71 1.61 -18.32
CA LEU A 255 10.24 2.42 -17.22
C LEU A 255 11.58 3.00 -17.66
N LEU A 256 11.54 4.16 -18.32
CA LEU A 256 12.72 4.83 -18.86
C LEU A 256 13.70 5.24 -17.77
N GLU A 257 13.21 5.84 -16.69
CA GLU A 257 14.02 6.26 -15.55
C GLU A 257 13.26 6.13 -14.23
N ASN A 258 13.99 5.82 -13.16
CA ASN A 258 13.51 5.88 -11.78
C ASN A 258 14.70 6.06 -10.83
N ASN A 259 15.08 7.32 -10.62
CA ASN A 259 16.23 7.74 -9.82
C ASN A 259 15.88 8.96 -8.94
N ASP A 260 16.87 9.54 -8.27
CA ASP A 260 16.70 10.65 -7.33
C ASP A 260 16.31 12.00 -7.97
N LYS A 261 16.43 12.11 -9.30
CA LYS A 261 16.16 13.33 -10.07
C LYS A 261 14.91 13.23 -10.95
N LEU A 262 14.60 12.03 -11.45
CA LEU A 262 13.55 11.80 -12.42
C LEU A 262 12.93 10.41 -12.27
N ALA A 263 11.60 10.37 -12.44
CA ALA A 263 10.89 9.17 -12.84
C ALA A 263 10.22 9.44 -14.20
N ALA A 264 10.40 8.51 -15.14
CA ALA A 264 9.83 8.62 -16.48
C ALA A 264 9.33 7.25 -16.94
N VAL A 265 8.10 7.25 -17.44
CA VAL A 265 7.41 6.09 -18.01
C VAL A 265 6.97 6.47 -19.41
N TYR A 266 7.11 5.53 -20.35
CA TYR A 266 6.58 5.65 -21.69
C TYR A 266 5.64 4.48 -21.97
N ASP A 267 4.40 4.80 -22.32
CA ASP A 267 3.35 3.86 -22.69
C ASP A 267 3.17 4.00 -24.20
N HIS A 268 3.37 2.91 -24.94
CA HIS A 268 3.41 2.93 -26.42
C HIS A 268 2.01 2.91 -27.06
N ASP A 269 0.96 2.70 -26.25
CA ASP A 269 -0.46 2.67 -26.65
C ASP A 269 -1.01 4.03 -27.15
#